data_AF-A0A6P0U1B4-F1
#
_entry.id   AF-A0A6P0U1B4-F1
#
_cell.length_a   1.000
_cell.length_b   1.000
_cell.length_c   1.000
_cell.angle_alpha   90.00
_cell.angle_beta   90.00
_cell.angle_gamma   90.00
#
_symmetry.space_group_name_H-M   'P 1'
#
loop_
_entity.id
_entity.type
_entity.pdbx_description
1 polymer ?
#
loop_
_entity_poly.entity_id
_entity_poly.type
_entity_poly.pdbx_seq_one_letter_code
_entity_poly.pdbx_strand_id
1 'polypeptide(L)'
;SKIEQGSTSGLSDIPFSEKDIYLSLLLGTNIANTLSNFRRDIKVEILKSFSYLPIQQSQTTEESLTDIYQQAIDLLVKNPETAFKAGVIRVKEDNYLKIKAISLENEVSKDRDNSDRKLNDDEFLSIAVKQQKRLILQNLQELVKDKTQPIFRNQKWIERNGFESSGCFPLVAQGETVGTLSLYARYKYIFSADSIDFFQGVADLLGSFILNVKFEKQKSELKKYLARKSQTEAKFKKLAEQWKSETMFLSSITQMSIHPAYQQIIGLGPDVIPLLLKELAQNNEPDHWFWALSAITGENPIKEGQRGRMSQMKEAWVKWGKSKGYVWD
;
A
#
# COMPACT_ATOMS: atom_id res chain seq x y z
N SER A 1 -34.48 -23.99 -62.55
CA SER A 1 -34.72 -22.54 -62.43
C SER A 1 -33.40 -21.84 -62.75
N LYS A 2 -33.43 -20.80 -63.61
CA LYS A 2 -32.26 -20.17 -64.23
C LYS A 2 -31.32 -19.55 -63.19
N ILE A 3 -30.02 -19.78 -63.34
CA ILE A 3 -28.96 -19.01 -62.66
C ILE A 3 -28.73 -17.77 -63.53
N GLU A 4 -29.07 -16.59 -63.04
CA GLU A 4 -28.67 -15.32 -63.64
C GLU A 4 -27.19 -15.07 -63.33
N GLN A 5 -26.35 -15.05 -64.37
CA GLN A 5 -25.00 -14.50 -64.31
C GLN A 5 -25.09 -12.98 -64.32
N GLY A 6 -24.95 -12.37 -63.14
CA GLY A 6 -24.72 -10.93 -62.98
C GLY A 6 -23.25 -10.58 -63.13
N SER A 7 -22.96 -9.65 -64.01
CA SER A 7 -21.64 -9.16 -64.43
C SER A 7 -20.73 -8.69 -63.29
N THR A 8 -19.61 -9.38 -63.09
CA THR A 8 -18.43 -8.90 -62.35
C THR A 8 -17.57 -8.05 -63.28
N SER A 9 -17.89 -6.76 -63.41
CA SER A 9 -16.98 -5.79 -64.05
C SER A 9 -16.82 -4.59 -63.12
N GLY A 10 -15.75 -4.57 -62.32
CA GLY A 10 -15.41 -3.39 -61.51
C GLY A 10 -14.49 -3.59 -60.31
N LEU A 11 -14.12 -4.82 -59.94
CA LEU A 11 -13.09 -5.08 -58.93
C LEU A 11 -12.06 -6.01 -59.57
N SER A 12 -10.95 -5.43 -60.02
CA SER A 12 -9.76 -6.19 -60.35
C SER A 12 -9.21 -6.79 -59.05
N ASP A 13 -9.58 -8.04 -58.81
CA ASP A 13 -8.93 -8.93 -57.85
C ASP A 13 -7.42 -8.91 -58.09
N ILE A 14 -6.67 -8.37 -57.13
CA ILE A 14 -5.29 -8.80 -56.92
C ILE A 14 -5.37 -9.86 -55.81
N PRO A 15 -5.51 -11.16 -56.13
CA PRO A 15 -5.33 -12.19 -55.12
C PRO A 15 -3.85 -12.17 -54.72
N PHE A 16 -3.57 -11.99 -53.43
CA PHE A 16 -2.22 -12.21 -52.90
C PHE A 16 -1.70 -13.56 -53.40
N SER A 17 -0.50 -13.59 -53.98
CA SER A 17 0.08 -14.86 -54.42
C SER A 17 0.38 -15.75 -53.20
N GLU A 18 0.51 -17.07 -53.39
CA GLU A 18 0.95 -17.97 -52.31
C GLU A 18 2.27 -17.50 -51.67
N LYS A 19 3.15 -16.88 -52.48
CA LYS A 19 4.38 -16.26 -52.01
C LYS A 19 4.13 -15.04 -51.12
N ASP A 20 3.17 -14.18 -51.47
CA ASP A 20 2.81 -13.00 -50.66
C ASP A 20 2.16 -13.42 -49.33
N ILE A 21 1.33 -14.46 -49.35
CA ILE A 21 0.74 -15.05 -48.13
C ILE A 21 1.83 -15.67 -47.26
N TYR A 22 2.74 -16.45 -47.85
CA TYR A 22 3.87 -17.05 -47.12
C TYR A 22 4.79 -15.99 -46.50
N LEU A 23 5.15 -14.94 -47.25
CA LEU A 23 5.97 -13.84 -46.73
C LEU A 23 5.26 -13.08 -45.61
N SER A 24 3.96 -12.82 -45.76
CA SER A 24 3.15 -12.15 -44.73
C SER A 24 3.06 -12.98 -43.45
N LEU A 25 2.88 -14.30 -43.58
CA LEU A 25 2.86 -15.23 -42.45
C LEU A 25 4.23 -15.29 -41.76
N LEU A 26 5.31 -15.36 -42.54
CA LEU A 26 6.67 -15.40 -42.00
C LEU A 26 7.03 -14.11 -41.26
N LEU A 27 6.73 -12.95 -41.84
CA LEU A 27 6.94 -11.65 -41.19
C LEU A 27 6.07 -11.50 -39.95
N GLY A 28 4.78 -11.82 -40.06
CA GLY A 28 3.84 -11.76 -38.94
C GLY A 28 4.27 -12.64 -37.76
N THR A 29 4.71 -13.87 -38.04
CA THR A 29 5.19 -14.80 -37.01
C THR A 29 6.45 -14.28 -36.31
N ASN A 30 7.42 -13.76 -37.08
CA ASN A 30 8.65 -13.21 -36.50
C ASN A 30 8.37 -11.96 -35.65
N ILE A 31 7.52 -11.04 -36.13
CA ILE A 31 7.12 -9.85 -35.39
C ILE A 31 6.40 -10.23 -34.10
N ALA A 32 5.46 -11.18 -34.16
CA ALA A 32 4.73 -11.67 -33.00
C ALA A 32 5.67 -12.30 -31.96
N ASN A 33 6.63 -13.12 -32.40
CA ASN A 33 7.63 -13.73 -31.52
C ASN A 33 8.53 -12.66 -30.87
N THR A 34 9.04 -11.70 -31.64
CA THR A 34 9.85 -10.59 -31.13
C THR A 34 9.08 -9.79 -30.09
N LEU A 35 7.82 -9.44 -30.36
CA LEU A 35 6.98 -8.70 -29.42
C LEU A 35 6.68 -9.52 -28.15
N SER A 36 6.51 -10.83 -28.27
CA SER A 36 6.32 -11.73 -27.14
C SER A 36 7.57 -11.78 -26.24
N ASN A 37 8.74 -11.95 -26.85
CA ASN A 37 10.03 -11.95 -26.15
C ASN A 37 10.29 -10.60 -25.47
N PHE A 38 10.08 -9.50 -26.18
CA PHE A 38 10.20 -8.15 -25.62
C PHE A 38 9.34 -7.95 -24.36
N ARG A 39 8.06 -8.32 -24.43
CA ARG A 39 7.14 -8.21 -23.28
C ARG A 39 7.60 -9.09 -22.11
N ARG A 40 8.13 -10.28 -22.41
CA ARG A 40 8.73 -11.15 -21.40
C ARG A 40 9.95 -10.50 -20.76
N ASP A 41 10.83 -9.91 -21.55
CA ASP A 41 12.07 -9.29 -21.09
C ASP A 41 11.81 -8.09 -20.18
N ILE A 42 10.85 -7.21 -20.53
CA ILE A 42 10.43 -6.12 -19.63
C ILE A 42 9.93 -6.68 -18.30
N LYS A 43 9.04 -7.67 -18.32
CA LYS A 43 8.52 -8.27 -17.08
C LYS A 43 9.65 -8.86 -16.23
N VAL A 44 10.60 -9.55 -16.85
CA VAL A 44 11.76 -10.13 -16.18
C VAL A 44 12.65 -9.05 -15.58
N GLU A 45 12.90 -7.95 -16.30
CA GLU A 45 13.76 -6.88 -15.82
C GLU A 45 13.13 -6.13 -14.64
N ILE A 46 11.82 -5.89 -14.71
CA ILE A 46 11.04 -5.37 -13.59
C ILE A 46 11.13 -6.35 -12.40
N LEU A 47 10.91 -7.65 -12.61
CA LEU A 47 11.04 -8.66 -11.54
C LEU A 47 12.45 -8.69 -10.91
N LYS A 48 13.50 -8.55 -11.72
CA LYS A 48 14.88 -8.49 -11.23
C LYS A 48 15.10 -7.28 -10.34
N SER A 49 14.66 -6.09 -10.72
CA SER A 49 14.84 -4.87 -9.90
C SER A 49 14.22 -5.03 -8.51
N PHE A 50 13.12 -5.78 -8.40
CA PHE A 50 12.53 -6.16 -7.12
C PHE A 50 13.28 -7.25 -6.36
N SER A 51 13.90 -8.21 -7.04
CA SER A 51 14.65 -9.30 -6.40
C SER A 51 15.87 -8.81 -5.60
N TYR A 52 16.42 -7.66 -5.99
CA TYR A 52 17.53 -7.00 -5.29
C TYR A 52 17.09 -6.15 -4.09
N LEU A 53 15.79 -6.00 -3.85
CA LEU A 53 15.34 -5.43 -2.59
C LEU A 53 15.87 -6.31 -1.46
N PRO A 54 16.49 -5.75 -0.42
CA PRO A 54 16.78 -6.49 0.79
C PRO A 54 15.45 -6.98 1.40
N ILE A 55 15.02 -8.17 1.01
CA ILE A 55 13.91 -8.90 1.65
C ILE A 55 14.30 -9.23 3.10
N GLN A 56 15.61 -9.26 3.37
CA GLN A 56 16.15 -9.42 4.70
C GLN A 56 16.60 -8.07 5.26
N GLN A 57 15.99 -7.75 6.40
CA GLN A 57 16.24 -6.60 7.27
C GLN A 57 15.43 -5.35 6.93
N SER A 58 14.95 -4.73 8.01
CA SER A 58 14.16 -3.51 8.20
C SER A 58 14.61 -2.22 7.46
N GLN A 59 15.26 -2.34 6.30
CA GLN A 59 15.92 -1.27 5.56
C GLN A 59 15.45 -1.17 4.11
N THR A 60 14.27 -1.70 3.73
CA THR A 60 13.64 -1.17 2.52
C THR A 60 13.27 0.29 2.79
N THR A 61 14.15 1.19 2.40
CA THR A 61 13.91 2.63 2.52
C THR A 61 12.88 3.02 1.47
N GLU A 62 12.16 4.11 1.73
CA GLU A 62 11.26 4.70 0.73
C GLU A 62 12.02 5.09 -0.56
N GLU A 63 13.33 5.35 -0.42
CA GLU A 63 14.27 5.60 -1.51
C GLU A 63 14.44 4.38 -2.43
N SER A 64 14.70 3.18 -1.88
CA SER A 64 14.83 1.96 -2.70
C SER A 64 13.56 1.62 -3.49
N LEU A 65 12.38 1.93 -2.96
CA LEU A 65 11.12 1.76 -3.70
C LEU A 65 10.97 2.78 -4.82
N THR A 66 11.38 4.02 -4.55
CA THR A 66 11.35 5.10 -5.54
C THR A 66 12.19 4.75 -6.76
N ASP A 67 13.38 4.19 -6.55
CA ASP A 67 14.25 3.71 -7.63
C ASP A 67 13.57 2.63 -8.49
N ILE A 68 12.85 1.70 -7.87
CA ILE A 68 12.20 0.64 -8.63
C ILE A 68 11.00 1.15 -9.41
N TYR A 69 10.18 2.03 -8.81
CA TYR A 69 9.11 2.68 -9.56
C TYR A 69 9.70 3.43 -10.76
N GLN A 70 10.82 4.12 -10.56
CA GLN A 70 11.49 4.87 -11.62
C GLN A 70 12.01 3.95 -12.73
N GLN A 71 12.69 2.85 -12.37
CA GLN A 71 13.17 1.85 -13.33
C GLN A 71 12.01 1.22 -14.12
N ALA A 72 10.94 0.82 -13.45
CA ALA A 72 9.77 0.21 -14.10
C ALA A 72 9.12 1.18 -15.09
N ILE A 73 8.94 2.45 -14.72
CA ILE A 73 8.34 3.43 -15.63
C ILE A 73 9.28 3.83 -16.77
N ASP A 74 10.60 3.86 -16.53
CA ASP A 74 11.60 4.14 -17.56
C ASP A 74 11.65 3.01 -18.60
N LEU A 75 11.54 1.75 -18.20
CA LEU A 75 11.43 0.62 -19.13
C LEU A 75 10.21 0.70 -20.05
N LEU A 76 9.12 1.33 -19.59
CA LEU A 76 7.89 1.49 -20.38
C LEU A 76 7.86 2.74 -21.27
N VAL A 77 8.74 3.72 -21.03
CA VAL A 77 8.68 5.03 -21.70
C VAL A 77 9.95 5.33 -22.49
N LYS A 78 11.13 5.03 -21.92
CA LYS A 78 12.42 5.30 -22.57
C LYS A 78 12.88 4.15 -23.47
N ASN A 79 12.21 3.01 -23.43
CA ASN A 79 12.52 1.89 -24.31
C ASN A 79 11.98 2.18 -25.72
N PRO A 80 12.83 2.13 -26.77
CA PRO A 80 12.45 2.48 -28.14
C PRO A 80 11.39 1.55 -28.74
N GLU A 81 11.22 0.35 -28.19
CA GLU A 81 10.21 -0.63 -28.62
C GLU A 81 8.80 -0.32 -28.05
N THR A 82 8.69 0.70 -27.19
CA THR A 82 7.42 1.15 -26.62
C THR A 82 6.88 2.40 -27.31
N ALA A 83 5.56 2.55 -27.27
CA ALA A 83 4.83 3.65 -27.91
C ALA A 83 4.83 4.96 -27.10
N PHE A 84 5.16 4.90 -25.82
CA PHE A 84 4.81 5.95 -24.86
C PHE A 84 5.91 6.99 -24.74
N LYS A 85 5.49 8.23 -24.50
CA LYS A 85 6.38 9.39 -24.33
C LYS A 85 6.33 9.99 -22.94
N ALA A 86 5.31 9.62 -22.16
CA ALA A 86 5.26 9.90 -20.75
C ALA A 86 4.58 8.77 -19.99
N GLY A 87 5.02 8.57 -18.75
CA GLY A 87 4.51 7.58 -17.84
C GLY A 87 4.48 8.12 -16.42
N VAL A 88 3.45 7.77 -15.65
CA VAL A 88 3.32 8.19 -14.25
C VAL A 88 2.82 7.02 -13.41
N ILE A 89 3.56 6.72 -12.34
CA ILE A 89 3.11 5.80 -11.29
C ILE A 89 2.63 6.63 -10.10
N ARG A 90 1.40 6.37 -9.67
CA ARG A 90 0.84 6.91 -8.43
C ARG A 90 0.48 5.80 -7.47
N VAL A 91 0.76 6.02 -6.20
CA VAL A 91 0.43 5.08 -5.12
C VAL A 91 -0.59 5.73 -4.19
N LYS A 92 -1.58 4.93 -3.78
CA LYS A 92 -2.61 5.32 -2.83
C LYS A 92 -2.03 5.38 -1.42
N GLU A 93 -2.13 6.57 -0.83
CA GLU A 93 -1.84 6.88 0.56
C GLU A 93 -3.07 7.57 1.15
N ASP A 94 -3.72 6.91 2.11
CA ASP A 94 -5.02 7.34 2.65
C ASP A 94 -6.07 7.56 1.54
N ASN A 95 -6.55 8.79 1.42
CA ASN A 95 -7.52 9.21 0.41
C ASN A 95 -6.89 9.97 -0.78
N TYR A 96 -5.58 9.84 -0.95
CA TYR A 96 -4.82 10.53 -1.99
C TYR A 96 -4.02 9.55 -2.85
N LEU A 97 -3.84 9.89 -4.12
CA LEU A 97 -2.87 9.31 -5.02
C LEU A 97 -1.66 10.24 -5.10
N LYS A 98 -0.53 9.76 -4.59
CA LYS A 98 0.75 10.47 -4.63
C LYS A 98 1.61 9.93 -5.74
N ILE A 99 2.33 10.81 -6.41
CA ILE A 99 3.25 10.40 -7.48
C ILE A 99 4.48 9.76 -6.83
N LYS A 100 4.83 8.56 -7.28
CA LYS A 100 6.05 7.88 -6.84
C LYS A 100 7.10 7.75 -7.95
N ALA A 101 6.69 7.82 -9.22
CA ALA A 101 7.62 7.94 -10.34
C ALA A 101 7.00 8.65 -11.53
N ILE A 102 7.84 9.33 -12.30
CA ILE A 102 7.49 9.96 -13.57
C ILE A 102 8.61 9.63 -14.56
N SER A 103 8.27 9.12 -15.73
CA SER A 103 9.19 9.06 -16.86
C SER A 103 8.68 9.96 -17.97
N LEU A 104 9.57 10.81 -18.48
CA LEU A 104 9.30 11.72 -19.58
C LEU A 104 10.41 11.56 -20.61
N GLU A 105 10.05 11.46 -21.88
CA GLU A 105 10.98 11.61 -23.00
C GLU A 105 11.49 13.06 -23.10
N ASN A 106 12.66 13.25 -23.71
CA ASN A 106 13.36 14.54 -23.72
C ASN A 106 12.51 15.70 -24.28
N GLU A 107 11.63 15.41 -25.23
CA GLU A 107 10.77 16.39 -25.90
C GLU A 107 9.47 16.69 -25.12
N VAL A 108 9.23 16.02 -23.99
CA VAL A 108 8.01 16.22 -23.19
C VAL A 108 8.26 17.29 -22.13
N SER A 109 7.38 18.30 -22.11
CA SER A 109 7.47 19.41 -21.17
C SER A 109 7.36 18.94 -19.71
N LYS A 110 8.12 19.58 -18.82
CA LYS A 110 8.16 19.26 -17.38
C LYS A 110 7.16 20.05 -16.54
N ASP A 111 6.40 20.97 -17.14
CA ASP A 111 5.46 21.89 -16.48
C ASP A 111 4.12 21.23 -16.07
N ARG A 112 4.16 19.95 -15.69
CA ARG A 112 2.99 19.18 -15.28
C ARG A 112 2.61 19.49 -13.83
N ASP A 113 1.31 19.58 -13.54
CA ASP A 113 0.83 19.62 -12.16
C ASP A 113 1.04 18.26 -11.47
N ASN A 114 1.98 18.28 -10.51
CA ASN A 114 2.41 17.14 -9.71
C ASN A 114 1.81 17.13 -8.29
N SER A 115 0.86 17.99 -7.98
CA SER A 115 0.14 17.93 -6.70
C SER A 115 -0.59 16.59 -6.51
N ASP A 116 -0.66 16.14 -5.25
CA ASP A 116 -1.39 14.95 -4.84
C ASP A 116 -2.85 14.98 -5.32
N ARG A 117 -3.37 13.84 -5.75
CA ARG A 117 -4.75 13.73 -6.28
C ARG A 117 -5.67 13.15 -5.21
N LYS A 118 -6.73 13.88 -4.86
CA LYS A 118 -7.72 13.39 -3.89
C LYS A 118 -8.69 12.46 -4.60
N LEU A 119 -8.97 11.30 -4.01
CA LEU A 119 -9.92 10.34 -4.59
C LEU A 119 -11.38 10.81 -4.41
N ASN A 120 -11.84 11.71 -5.28
CA ASN A 120 -13.24 12.17 -5.41
C ASN A 120 -13.93 11.54 -6.63
N ASP A 121 -15.26 11.55 -6.72
CA ASP A 121 -15.97 10.84 -7.80
C ASP A 121 -15.80 11.48 -9.20
N ASP A 122 -15.41 12.75 -9.28
CA ASP A 122 -15.36 13.51 -10.54
C ASP A 122 -14.00 13.50 -11.26
N GLU A 123 -12.96 12.92 -10.65
CA GLU A 123 -11.62 12.84 -11.25
C GLU A 123 -11.42 11.52 -12.00
N PHE A 124 -10.90 11.60 -13.23
CA PHE A 124 -10.66 10.45 -14.09
C PHE A 124 -9.87 9.31 -13.42
N LEU A 125 -8.84 9.64 -12.63
CA LEU A 125 -8.03 8.66 -11.92
C LEU A 125 -8.80 7.96 -10.79
N SER A 126 -9.76 8.64 -10.17
CA SER A 126 -10.58 8.07 -9.11
C SER A 126 -11.50 6.97 -9.63
N ILE A 127 -11.99 7.09 -10.87
CA ILE A 127 -12.78 6.06 -11.54
C ILE A 127 -11.95 4.77 -11.66
N ALA A 128 -10.70 4.88 -12.12
CA ALA A 128 -9.81 3.73 -12.26
C ALA A 128 -9.57 3.02 -10.92
N VAL A 129 -9.43 3.80 -9.82
CA VAL A 129 -9.21 3.26 -8.48
C VAL A 129 -10.46 2.65 -7.89
N LYS A 130 -11.57 3.38 -7.85
CA LYS A 130 -12.83 2.99 -7.18
C LYS A 130 -13.53 1.84 -7.91
N GLN A 131 -13.52 1.84 -9.23
CA GLN A 131 -14.16 0.81 -10.05
C GLN A 131 -13.20 -0.31 -10.45
N GLN A 132 -11.92 -0.21 -10.08
CA GLN A 132 -10.85 -1.15 -10.47
C GLN A 132 -10.80 -1.40 -11.98
N LYS A 133 -11.08 -0.37 -12.77
CA LYS A 133 -11.26 -0.46 -14.21
C LYS A 133 -10.09 0.19 -14.92
N ARG A 134 -9.51 -0.53 -15.87
CA ARG A 134 -8.59 0.07 -16.86
C ARG A 134 -9.33 1.11 -17.69
N LEU A 135 -8.73 2.28 -17.85
CA LEU A 135 -9.29 3.36 -18.65
C LEU A 135 -8.40 3.58 -19.87
N ILE A 136 -8.97 3.32 -21.05
CA ILE A 136 -8.28 3.47 -22.32
C ILE A 136 -8.93 4.63 -23.06
N LEU A 137 -8.15 5.67 -23.33
CA LEU A 137 -8.58 6.86 -24.03
C LEU A 137 -7.90 6.93 -25.39
N GLN A 138 -8.71 6.96 -26.44
CA GLN A 138 -8.32 7.25 -27.81
C GLN A 138 -8.92 8.62 -28.14
N ASN A 139 -8.19 9.49 -28.84
CA ASN A 139 -8.58 10.89 -29.11
C ASN A 139 -8.52 11.81 -27.87
N LEU A 140 -7.45 11.68 -27.09
CA LEU A 140 -7.27 12.43 -25.86
C LEU A 140 -7.32 13.96 -26.08
N GLN A 141 -6.83 14.46 -27.23
CA GLN A 141 -6.89 15.88 -27.59
C GLN A 141 -8.31 16.44 -27.71
N GLU A 142 -9.28 15.60 -28.10
CA GLU A 142 -10.69 15.98 -28.17
C GLU A 142 -11.34 15.87 -26.78
N LEU A 143 -11.08 14.76 -26.08
CA LEU A 143 -11.67 14.47 -24.78
C LEU A 143 -11.32 15.51 -23.71
N VAL A 144 -10.08 16.03 -23.69
CA VAL A 144 -9.71 17.05 -22.69
C VAL A 144 -10.42 18.38 -22.89
N LYS A 145 -10.95 18.65 -24.08
CA LYS A 145 -11.71 19.89 -24.39
C LYS A 145 -13.19 19.77 -24.03
N ASP A 146 -13.69 18.55 -23.88
CA ASP A 146 -15.07 18.26 -23.53
C ASP A 146 -15.31 18.46 -22.02
N LYS A 147 -16.01 19.54 -21.68
CA LYS A 147 -16.34 19.90 -20.29
C LYS A 147 -17.37 18.98 -19.63
N THR A 148 -17.97 18.05 -20.39
CA THR A 148 -18.91 17.06 -19.87
C THR A 148 -18.22 15.80 -19.35
N GLN A 149 -16.92 15.64 -19.63
CA GLN A 149 -16.10 14.51 -19.16
C GLN A 149 -15.53 14.75 -17.74
N PRO A 150 -15.11 13.69 -17.04
CA PRO A 150 -14.39 13.80 -15.77
C PRO A 150 -13.17 14.73 -15.86
N ILE A 151 -12.84 15.40 -14.75
CA ILE A 151 -11.85 16.49 -14.74
C ILE A 151 -10.45 15.97 -15.13
N PHE A 152 -9.93 16.47 -16.25
CA PHE A 152 -8.52 16.28 -16.66
C PHE A 152 -7.64 17.40 -16.10
N ARG A 153 -7.11 17.21 -14.89
CA ARG A 153 -6.33 18.27 -14.22
C ARG A 153 -5.07 18.74 -14.97
N ASN A 154 -4.49 17.88 -15.81
CA ASN A 154 -3.32 18.18 -16.64
C ASN A 154 -3.69 18.48 -18.12
N GLN A 155 -4.89 18.99 -18.39
CA GLN A 155 -5.36 19.31 -19.75
C GLN A 155 -4.33 20.09 -20.58
N LYS A 156 -3.86 21.25 -20.09
CA LYS A 156 -2.89 22.09 -20.84
C LYS A 156 -1.59 21.36 -21.17
N TRP A 157 -1.14 20.51 -20.24
CA TRP A 157 0.07 19.70 -20.44
C TRP A 157 -0.17 18.60 -21.48
N ILE A 158 -1.35 17.99 -21.48
CA ILE A 158 -1.76 17.01 -22.49
C ILE A 158 -1.81 17.64 -23.89
N GLU A 159 -2.44 18.81 -24.00
CA GLU A 159 -2.57 19.57 -25.25
C GLU A 159 -1.21 19.96 -25.80
N ARG A 160 -0.36 20.60 -24.98
CA ARG A 160 0.97 21.07 -25.41
C ARG A 160 1.87 19.95 -25.92
N ASN A 161 1.83 18.79 -25.28
CA ASN A 161 2.70 17.67 -25.64
C ASN A 161 2.12 16.79 -26.77
N GLY A 162 0.92 17.12 -27.24
CA GLY A 162 0.26 16.40 -28.34
C GLY A 162 -0.08 14.96 -28.00
N PHE A 163 -0.42 14.65 -26.74
CA PHE A 163 -0.82 13.28 -26.39
C PHE A 163 -2.21 12.97 -26.96
N GLU A 164 -2.29 11.93 -27.78
CA GLU A 164 -3.50 11.56 -28.53
C GLU A 164 -4.15 10.30 -27.95
N SER A 165 -3.39 9.48 -27.22
CA SER A 165 -3.94 8.33 -26.51
C SER A 165 -3.31 8.16 -25.14
N SER A 166 -4.07 7.56 -24.23
CA SER A 166 -3.60 7.23 -22.89
C SER A 166 -4.22 5.93 -22.38
N GLY A 167 -3.40 5.14 -21.69
CA GLY A 167 -3.84 3.99 -20.91
C GLY A 167 -3.61 4.24 -19.43
N CYS A 168 -4.65 4.13 -18.62
CA CYS A 168 -4.57 4.15 -17.17
C CYS A 168 -4.94 2.77 -16.62
N PHE A 169 -3.95 2.11 -16.03
CA PHE A 169 -4.03 0.76 -15.50
C PHE A 169 -4.02 0.82 -13.96
N PRO A 170 -5.06 0.34 -13.26
CA PRO A 170 -5.03 0.25 -11.81
C PRO A 170 -3.94 -0.74 -11.36
N LEU A 171 -3.20 -0.41 -10.31
CA LEU A 171 -2.27 -1.34 -9.67
C LEU A 171 -3.09 -2.15 -8.67
N VAL A 172 -3.47 -3.38 -9.04
CA VAL A 172 -4.34 -4.22 -8.22
C VAL A 172 -3.53 -5.26 -7.48
N ALA A 173 -3.77 -5.41 -6.18
CA ALA A 173 -3.16 -6.44 -5.35
C ALA A 173 -4.17 -6.94 -4.32
N GLN A 174 -4.30 -8.26 -4.19
CA GLN A 174 -5.27 -8.91 -3.28
C GLN A 174 -6.70 -8.35 -3.39
N GLY A 175 -7.15 -8.00 -4.60
CA GLY A 175 -8.49 -7.45 -4.83
C GLY A 175 -8.64 -5.97 -4.50
N GLU A 176 -7.59 -5.27 -4.08
CA GLU A 176 -7.62 -3.83 -3.81
C GLU A 176 -6.75 -3.05 -4.80
N THR A 177 -7.21 -1.85 -5.19
CA THR A 177 -6.38 -0.93 -6.00
C THR A 177 -5.48 -0.11 -5.09
N VAL A 178 -4.17 -0.34 -5.20
CA VAL A 178 -3.13 0.35 -4.41
C VAL A 178 -2.52 1.54 -5.15
N GLY A 179 -2.88 1.78 -6.41
CA GLY A 179 -2.33 2.88 -7.21
C GLY A 179 -2.80 2.89 -8.67
N THR A 180 -2.18 3.74 -9.50
CA THR A 180 -2.42 3.81 -10.96
C THR A 180 -1.12 3.94 -11.75
N LEU A 181 -1.02 3.25 -12.88
CA LEU A 181 0.00 3.41 -13.91
C LEU A 181 -0.67 4.12 -15.10
N SER A 182 -0.25 5.34 -15.40
CA SER A 182 -0.74 6.10 -16.56
C SER A 182 0.35 6.18 -17.62
N LEU A 183 0.04 5.83 -18.86
CA LEU A 183 0.92 5.89 -20.03
C LEU A 183 0.31 6.79 -21.10
N TYR A 184 1.12 7.57 -21.80
CA TYR A 184 0.67 8.55 -22.80
C TYR A 184 1.47 8.42 -24.10
N ALA A 185 0.77 8.40 -25.23
CA ALA A 185 1.37 8.36 -26.56
C ALA A 185 0.88 9.53 -27.43
N ARG A 186 1.70 9.99 -28.37
CA ARG A 186 1.41 11.14 -29.26
C ARG A 186 0.55 10.80 -30.47
N TYR A 187 0.25 9.53 -30.67
CA TYR A 187 -0.58 9.05 -31.77
C TYR A 187 -1.73 8.20 -31.22
N LYS A 188 -2.68 7.86 -32.10
CA LYS A 188 -3.79 6.96 -31.77
C LYS A 188 -3.27 5.52 -31.60
N TYR A 189 -2.71 5.24 -30.43
CA TYR A 189 -2.20 3.90 -30.10
C TYR A 189 -3.38 2.93 -29.96
N ILE A 190 -3.29 1.82 -30.69
CA ILE A 190 -4.30 0.76 -30.65
C ILE A 190 -3.94 -0.18 -29.51
N PHE A 191 -4.66 -0.06 -28.40
CA PHE A 191 -4.57 -0.97 -27.27
C PHE A 191 -5.27 -2.31 -27.60
N SER A 192 -4.54 -3.23 -28.24
CA SER A 192 -5.01 -4.61 -28.42
C SER A 192 -5.19 -5.33 -27.07
N ALA A 193 -5.98 -6.41 -27.04
CA ALA A 193 -6.17 -7.22 -25.83
C ALA A 193 -4.83 -7.62 -25.20
N ASP A 194 -3.90 -8.16 -26.00
CA ASP A 194 -2.57 -8.54 -25.51
C ASP A 194 -1.75 -7.38 -24.91
N SER A 195 -1.84 -6.19 -25.51
CA SER A 195 -1.12 -5.01 -25.00
C SER A 195 -1.71 -4.56 -23.66
N ILE A 196 -3.04 -4.60 -23.55
CA ILE A 196 -3.76 -4.30 -22.33
C ILE A 196 -3.35 -5.27 -21.23
N ASP A 197 -3.37 -6.58 -21.52
CA ASP A 197 -3.01 -7.61 -20.55
C ASP A 197 -1.54 -7.53 -20.15
N PHE A 198 -0.68 -7.10 -21.09
CA PHE A 198 0.72 -6.81 -20.77
C PHE A 198 0.86 -5.66 -19.77
N PHE A 199 0.30 -4.48 -20.06
CA PHE A 199 0.42 -3.31 -19.17
C PHE A 199 -0.30 -3.52 -17.84
N GLN A 200 -1.46 -4.18 -17.86
CA GLN A 200 -2.15 -4.57 -16.63
C GLN A 200 -1.30 -5.55 -15.82
N GLY A 201 -0.66 -6.54 -16.45
CA GLY A 201 0.24 -7.45 -15.76
C GLY A 201 1.46 -6.74 -15.14
N VAL A 202 1.98 -5.68 -15.77
CA VAL A 202 3.02 -4.84 -15.17
C VAL A 202 2.47 -4.03 -13.98
N ALA A 203 1.25 -3.48 -14.10
CA ALA A 203 0.58 -2.75 -13.03
C ALA A 203 0.26 -3.65 -11.82
N ASP A 204 -0.22 -4.87 -12.04
CA ASP A 204 -0.52 -5.84 -10.98
C ASP A 204 0.74 -6.32 -10.28
N LEU A 205 1.84 -6.47 -11.03
CA LEU A 205 3.14 -6.77 -10.49
C LEU A 205 3.61 -5.66 -9.54
N LEU A 206 3.60 -4.41 -10.00
CA LEU A 206 3.89 -3.22 -9.19
C LEU A 206 2.98 -3.14 -7.95
N GLY A 207 1.68 -3.40 -8.13
CA GLY A 207 0.70 -3.41 -7.06
C GLY A 207 1.02 -4.43 -5.98
N SER A 208 1.35 -5.66 -6.38
CA SER A 208 1.72 -6.74 -5.47
C SER A 208 2.95 -6.37 -4.64
N PHE A 209 3.94 -5.73 -5.25
CA PHE A 209 5.13 -5.27 -4.53
C PHE A 209 4.84 -4.14 -3.53
N ILE A 210 4.04 -3.15 -3.92
CA ILE A 210 3.59 -2.08 -3.01
C ILE A 210 2.93 -2.68 -1.76
N LEU A 211 2.03 -3.64 -1.99
CA LEU A 211 1.29 -4.28 -0.92
C LEU A 211 2.22 -5.12 -0.01
N ASN A 212 3.13 -5.90 -0.60
CA ASN A 212 4.12 -6.68 0.15
C ASN A 212 4.98 -5.81 1.07
N VAL A 213 5.44 -4.65 0.58
CA VAL A 213 6.27 -3.75 1.37
C VAL A 213 5.47 -3.11 2.52
N LYS A 214 4.20 -2.74 2.27
CA LYS A 214 3.30 -2.28 3.34
C LYS A 214 3.12 -3.35 4.41
N PHE A 215 2.90 -4.61 4.01
CA PHE A 215 2.74 -5.72 4.95
C PHE A 215 4.02 -6.00 5.76
N GLU A 216 5.19 -6.02 5.14
CA GLU A 216 6.45 -6.27 5.86
C GLU A 216 6.75 -5.16 6.88
N LYS A 217 6.45 -3.89 6.55
CA LYS A 217 6.55 -2.79 7.51
C LYS A 217 5.63 -2.99 8.72
N GLN A 218 4.36 -3.32 8.50
CA GLN A 218 3.41 -3.57 9.59
C GLN A 218 3.83 -4.76 10.45
N LYS A 219 4.27 -5.85 9.82
CA LYS A 219 4.77 -7.06 10.49
C LYS A 219 6.00 -6.76 11.35
N SER A 220 6.93 -5.95 10.85
CA SER A 220 8.12 -5.52 11.58
C SER A 220 7.76 -4.70 12.82
N GLU A 221 6.86 -3.71 12.68
CA GLU A 221 6.39 -2.90 13.81
C GLU A 221 5.63 -3.74 14.84
N LEU A 222 4.76 -4.66 14.39
CA LEU A 222 4.08 -5.60 15.27
C LEU A 222 5.08 -6.48 16.02
N LYS A 223 6.11 -6.99 15.34
CA LYS A 223 7.15 -7.80 15.96
C LYS A 223 7.92 -7.02 17.03
N LYS A 224 8.26 -5.75 16.78
CA LYS A 224 8.90 -4.87 17.77
C LYS A 224 7.98 -4.63 18.97
N TYR A 225 6.71 -4.35 18.71
CA TYR A 225 5.70 -4.17 19.76
C TYR A 225 5.57 -5.42 20.65
N LEU A 226 5.44 -6.60 20.05
CA LEU A 226 5.35 -7.87 20.78
C LEU A 226 6.63 -8.19 21.55
N ALA A 227 7.80 -7.92 20.97
CA ALA A 227 9.08 -8.10 21.66
C ALA A 227 9.20 -7.18 22.88
N ARG A 228 8.85 -5.89 22.74
CA ARG A 228 8.81 -4.94 23.85
C ARG A 228 7.82 -5.38 24.92
N LYS A 229 6.60 -5.76 24.53
CA LYS A 229 5.56 -6.24 25.46
C LYS A 229 6.04 -7.45 26.25
N SER A 230 6.58 -8.47 25.57
CA SER A 230 7.13 -9.67 26.24
C SER A 230 8.28 -9.34 27.18
N GLN A 231 9.17 -8.42 26.80
CA GLN A 231 10.27 -7.98 27.66
C GLN A 231 9.77 -7.25 28.90
N THR A 232 8.78 -6.37 28.77
CA THR A 232 8.14 -5.67 29.90
C THR A 232 7.45 -6.65 30.83
N GLU A 233 6.70 -7.63 30.29
CA GLU A 233 6.05 -8.68 31.07
C GLU A 233 7.04 -9.52 31.87
N ALA A 234 8.15 -9.95 31.25
CA ALA A 234 9.19 -10.72 31.93
C ALA A 234 9.87 -9.92 33.05
N LYS A 235 10.15 -8.62 32.81
CA LYS A 235 10.68 -7.72 33.84
C LYS A 235 9.70 -7.52 34.99
N PHE A 236 8.43 -7.25 34.68
CA PHE A 236 7.37 -7.09 35.67
C PHE A 236 7.27 -8.33 36.56
N LYS A 237 7.16 -9.53 35.97
CA LYS A 237 7.04 -10.78 36.71
C LYS A 237 8.19 -10.98 37.69
N LYS A 238 9.44 -10.79 37.23
CA LYS A 238 10.62 -10.89 38.08
C LYS A 238 10.60 -9.90 39.25
N LEU A 239 10.24 -8.64 38.98
CA LEU A 239 10.18 -7.59 40.02
C LEU A 239 9.04 -7.82 41.01
N ALA A 240 7.90 -8.31 40.52
CA ALA A 240 6.74 -8.61 41.35
C ALA A 240 7.04 -9.81 42.28
N GLU A 241 7.64 -10.88 41.76
CA GLU A 241 8.10 -12.03 42.55
C GLU A 241 9.12 -11.60 43.62
N GLN A 242 10.12 -10.79 43.23
CA GLN A 242 11.09 -10.23 44.17
C GLN A 242 10.39 -9.42 45.27
N TRP A 243 9.56 -8.45 44.89
CA TRP A 243 8.85 -7.60 45.85
C TRP A 243 7.98 -8.42 46.81
N LYS A 244 7.22 -9.40 46.32
CA LYS A 244 6.38 -10.28 47.16
C LYS A 244 7.23 -11.02 48.19
N SER A 245 8.34 -11.62 47.76
CA SER A 245 9.24 -12.37 48.66
C SER A 245 9.92 -11.49 49.72
N GLU A 246 10.37 -10.29 49.36
CA GLU A 246 11.12 -9.39 50.24
C GLU A 246 10.21 -8.57 51.18
N THR A 247 8.91 -8.48 50.87
CA THR A 247 7.95 -7.67 51.65
C THR A 247 6.87 -8.47 52.39
N MET A 248 6.82 -9.81 52.24
CA MET A 248 5.77 -10.65 52.84
C MET A 248 5.61 -10.55 54.37
N PHE A 249 6.66 -10.13 55.09
CA PHE A 249 6.62 -9.95 56.54
C PHE A 249 6.48 -8.48 56.99
N LEU A 250 6.41 -7.54 56.04
CA LEU A 250 6.24 -6.13 56.35
C LEU A 250 4.76 -5.79 56.54
N SER A 251 4.47 -5.02 57.58
CA SER A 251 3.13 -4.51 57.87
C SER A 251 2.91 -3.05 57.44
N SER A 252 3.96 -2.37 56.96
CA SER A 252 3.93 -0.96 56.58
C SER A 252 3.82 -0.78 55.07
N ILE A 253 2.66 -0.29 54.61
CA ILE A 253 2.41 0.05 53.20
C ILE A 253 3.45 1.05 52.67
N THR A 254 3.88 2.00 53.50
CA THR A 254 4.90 2.98 53.13
C THR A 254 6.23 2.29 52.82
N GLN A 255 6.68 1.36 53.67
CA GLN A 255 7.92 0.61 53.44
C GLN A 255 7.82 -0.29 52.21
N MET A 256 6.68 -0.94 52.01
CA MET A 256 6.44 -1.78 50.83
C MET A 256 6.44 -0.96 49.54
N SER A 257 5.91 0.27 49.57
CA SER A 257 5.80 1.13 48.40
C SER A 257 7.12 1.77 47.99
N ILE A 258 8.03 2.08 48.93
CA ILE A 258 9.36 2.62 48.63
C ILE A 258 10.39 1.53 48.26
N HIS A 259 10.00 0.25 48.30
CA HIS A 259 10.86 -0.86 47.96
C HIS A 259 11.44 -0.73 46.53
N PRO A 260 12.75 -0.99 46.30
CA PRO A 260 13.37 -0.81 44.99
C PRO A 260 12.66 -1.53 43.84
N ALA A 261 12.25 -2.79 44.04
CA ALA A 261 11.52 -3.53 43.03
C ALA A 261 10.14 -2.93 42.71
N TYR A 262 9.45 -2.38 43.72
CA TYR A 262 8.15 -1.72 43.53
C TYR A 262 8.30 -0.40 42.77
N GLN A 263 9.32 0.39 43.11
CA GLN A 263 9.66 1.63 42.38
C GLN A 263 10.06 1.34 40.93
N GLN A 264 10.77 0.24 40.66
CA GLN A 264 11.09 -0.18 39.30
C GLN A 264 9.83 -0.61 38.52
N ILE A 265 8.86 -1.27 39.15
CA ILE A 265 7.55 -1.56 38.53
C ILE A 265 6.83 -0.27 38.12
N ILE A 266 6.81 0.75 38.99
CA ILE A 266 6.28 2.08 38.65
C ILE A 266 7.05 2.67 37.47
N GLY A 267 8.38 2.53 37.47
CA GLY A 267 9.27 3.00 36.41
C GLY A 267 9.09 2.30 35.05
N LEU A 268 8.45 1.13 34.99
CA LEU A 268 8.06 0.49 33.72
C LEU A 268 6.92 1.25 33.02
N GLY A 269 6.18 2.10 33.76
CA GLY A 269 5.23 3.04 33.21
C GLY A 269 3.92 2.41 32.72
N PRO A 270 3.20 3.05 31.77
CA PRO A 270 1.86 2.63 31.37
C PRO A 270 1.74 1.20 30.81
N ASP A 271 2.82 0.66 30.26
CA ASP A 271 2.84 -0.68 29.65
C ASP A 271 2.52 -1.80 30.66
N VAL A 272 2.72 -1.58 31.97
CA VAL A 272 2.41 -2.57 33.02
C VAL A 272 1.01 -2.45 33.63
N ILE A 273 0.22 -1.42 33.29
CA ILE A 273 -1.14 -1.24 33.83
C ILE A 273 -2.01 -2.50 33.66
N PRO A 274 -2.07 -3.14 32.47
CA PRO A 274 -2.85 -4.38 32.31
C PRO A 274 -2.36 -5.52 33.21
N LEU A 275 -1.05 -5.62 33.46
CA LEU A 275 -0.45 -6.66 34.31
C LEU A 275 -0.78 -6.43 35.79
N LEU A 276 -0.71 -5.18 36.24
CA LEU A 276 -1.13 -4.78 37.59
C LEU A 276 -2.62 -5.06 37.80
N LEU A 277 -3.47 -4.72 36.83
CA LEU A 277 -4.90 -5.01 36.90
C LEU A 277 -5.20 -6.51 36.86
N LYS A 278 -4.40 -7.30 36.14
CA LYS A 278 -4.49 -8.78 36.12
C LYS A 278 -4.17 -9.38 37.48
N GLU A 279 -3.02 -9.04 38.06
CA GLU A 279 -2.62 -9.48 39.41
C GLU A 279 -3.68 -9.09 40.44
N LEU A 280 -4.17 -7.85 40.35
CA LEU A 280 -5.17 -7.33 41.27
C LEU A 280 -6.52 -8.02 41.10
N ALA A 281 -6.90 -8.43 39.88
CA ALA A 281 -8.11 -9.20 39.61
C ALA A 281 -8.00 -10.66 40.09
N GLN A 282 -6.84 -11.31 39.90
CA GLN A 282 -6.63 -12.73 40.18
C GLN A 282 -6.35 -13.05 41.65
N ASN A 283 -5.68 -12.16 42.39
CA ASN A 283 -5.30 -12.42 43.78
C ASN A 283 -6.40 -12.00 44.77
N ASN A 284 -6.64 -12.84 45.79
CA ASN A 284 -7.63 -12.57 46.85
C ASN A 284 -7.15 -11.54 47.89
N GLU A 285 -5.83 -11.49 48.13
CA GLU A 285 -5.19 -10.37 48.80
C GLU A 285 -4.69 -9.41 47.73
N PRO A 286 -5.22 -8.17 47.64
CA PRO A 286 -4.68 -7.20 46.71
C PRO A 286 -3.30 -6.81 47.22
N ASP A 287 -2.28 -7.45 46.66
CA ASP A 287 -0.94 -6.90 46.54
C ASP A 287 -1.11 -5.39 46.30
N HIS A 288 -0.44 -4.55 47.10
CA HIS A 288 -0.72 -3.11 47.23
C HIS A 288 -0.52 -2.26 45.95
N TRP A 289 -0.77 -2.81 44.75
CA TRP A 289 -0.75 -2.20 43.43
C TRP A 289 -1.65 -0.98 43.26
N PHE A 290 -2.58 -0.70 44.18
CA PHE A 290 -3.36 0.55 44.15
C PHE A 290 -2.46 1.79 44.07
N TRP A 291 -1.33 1.78 44.78
CA TRP A 291 -0.36 2.89 44.74
C TRP A 291 0.34 2.97 43.39
N ALA A 292 0.85 1.84 42.88
CA ALA A 292 1.46 1.78 41.55
C ALA A 292 0.49 2.24 40.44
N LEU A 293 -0.76 1.75 40.47
CA LEU A 293 -1.80 2.16 39.54
C LEU A 293 -2.07 3.68 39.62
N SER A 294 -2.20 4.23 40.82
CA SER A 294 -2.39 5.68 41.00
C SER A 294 -1.19 6.48 40.50
N ALA A 295 0.03 6.03 40.80
CA ALA A 295 1.26 6.70 40.42
C ALA A 295 1.49 6.71 38.90
N ILE A 296 1.19 5.60 38.22
CA ILE A 296 1.37 5.49 36.76
C ILE A 296 0.27 6.22 36.01
N THR A 297 -0.98 6.11 36.46
CA THR A 297 -2.15 6.65 35.73
C THR A 297 -2.45 8.10 36.07
N GLY A 298 -2.01 8.58 37.24
CA GLY A 298 -2.41 9.88 37.78
C GLY A 298 -3.88 9.95 38.20
N GLU A 299 -4.62 8.83 38.17
CA GLU A 299 -6.04 8.74 38.50
C GLU A 299 -6.25 7.95 39.80
N ASN A 300 -7.39 8.20 40.47
CA ASN A 300 -7.80 7.41 41.63
C ASN A 300 -9.33 7.18 41.59
N PRO A 301 -9.80 5.99 41.15
CA PRO A 301 -11.22 5.67 41.05
C PRO A 301 -11.87 5.32 42.39
N ILE A 302 -11.11 5.25 43.49
CA ILE A 302 -11.60 4.83 44.81
C ILE A 302 -12.31 6.00 45.50
N LYS A 303 -13.60 5.83 45.78
CA LYS A 303 -14.41 6.82 46.51
C LYS A 303 -14.05 6.82 48.00
N GLU A 304 -14.29 7.94 48.70
CA GLU A 304 -13.96 8.08 50.12
C GLU A 304 -14.57 6.97 51.00
N GLY A 305 -15.85 6.64 50.78
CA GLY A 305 -16.54 5.56 51.52
C GLY A 305 -16.07 4.13 51.19
N GLN A 306 -15.20 3.96 50.20
CA GLN A 306 -14.59 2.67 49.83
C GLN A 306 -13.19 2.48 50.44
N ARG A 307 -12.58 3.55 50.97
CA ARG A 307 -11.22 3.48 51.54
C ARG A 307 -11.17 2.49 52.70
N GLY A 308 -10.14 1.63 52.71
CA GLY A 308 -9.96 0.55 53.68
C GLY A 308 -10.77 -0.71 53.39
N ARG A 309 -11.70 -0.69 52.41
CA ARG A 309 -12.47 -1.86 51.99
C ARG A 309 -11.84 -2.48 50.74
N MET A 310 -10.89 -3.38 50.96
CA MET A 310 -10.03 -3.96 49.91
C MET A 310 -10.81 -4.49 48.69
N SER A 311 -11.89 -5.24 48.90
CA SER A 311 -12.72 -5.76 47.80
C SER A 311 -13.36 -4.64 46.97
N GLN A 312 -13.86 -3.56 47.60
CA GLN A 312 -14.47 -2.42 46.90
C GLN A 312 -13.41 -1.59 46.17
N MET A 313 -12.22 -1.43 46.75
CA MET A 313 -11.09 -0.75 46.11
C MET A 313 -10.62 -1.52 44.87
N LYS A 314 -10.55 -2.85 44.96
CA LYS A 314 -10.24 -3.75 43.84
C LYS A 314 -11.26 -3.63 42.72
N GLU A 315 -12.54 -3.71 43.05
CA GLU A 315 -13.61 -3.57 42.08
C GLU A 315 -13.58 -2.20 41.38
N ALA A 316 -13.29 -1.12 42.10
CA ALA A 316 -13.17 0.22 41.54
C ALA A 316 -12.08 0.30 40.46
N TRP A 317 -10.89 -0.26 40.74
CA TRP A 317 -9.78 -0.28 39.77
C TRP A 317 -10.04 -1.20 38.58
N VAL A 318 -10.63 -2.39 38.80
CA VAL A 318 -11.01 -3.32 37.72
C VAL A 318 -12.06 -2.67 36.81
N LYS A 319 -13.09 -2.02 37.38
CA LYS A 319 -14.11 -1.31 36.61
C LYS A 319 -13.53 -0.13 35.85
N TRP A 320 -12.63 0.63 36.48
CA TRP A 320 -11.91 1.72 35.83
C TRP A 320 -11.11 1.21 34.63
N GLY A 321 -10.33 0.14 34.80
CA GLY A 321 -9.53 -0.43 33.72
C GLY A 321 -10.37 -0.85 32.51
N LYS A 322 -11.51 -1.52 32.78
CA LYS A 322 -12.46 -1.92 31.73
C LYS A 322 -13.08 -0.70 31.04
N SER A 323 -13.42 0.35 31.78
CA SER A 323 -13.98 1.59 31.21
C SER A 323 -12.99 2.35 30.33
N LYS A 324 -11.69 2.19 30.56
CA LYS A 324 -10.60 2.77 29.75
C LYS A 324 -10.18 1.89 28.57
N GLY A 325 -10.82 0.72 28.38
CA GLY A 325 -10.54 -0.19 27.27
C GLY A 325 -9.31 -1.10 27.48
N TYR A 326 -8.77 -1.19 28.70
CA TYR A 326 -7.72 -2.16 28.98
C TYR A 326 -8.30 -3.59 28.96
N VAL A 327 -7.52 -4.54 28.44
CA VAL A 327 -7.85 -5.96 28.36
C VAL A 327 -6.70 -6.76 28.96
N TRP A 328 -6.99 -7.69 29.86
CA TRP A 328 -5.96 -8.42 30.64
C TRP A 328 -6.31 -9.86 31.03
N ASP A 329 -7.26 -10.47 30.31
CA ASP A 329 -7.66 -11.87 30.54
C ASP A 329 -6.50 -12.86 30.34
#